data_AF-A0A2G8LRB3-F1
#
_entry.id   AF-A0A2G8LRB3-F1
#
_cell.length_a   1.000
_cell.length_b   1.000
_cell.length_c   1.000
_cell.angle_alpha   90.00
_cell.angle_beta   90.00
_cell.angle_gamma   90.00
#
_symmetry.space_group_name_H-M   'P 1'
#
loop_
_entity.id
_entity.type
_entity.pdbx_description
1 polymer ?
#
loop_
_entity_poly.entity_id
_entity_poly.type
_entity_poly.pdbx_seq_one_letter_code
_entity_poly.pdbx_strand_id
1 'polypeptide(L)'
;MSPFTDGSSYVNDDCTERCSCEAGTLRCDSSFRCDANAVCEERSDTFGCRCREGFEGDGESCTRNEFTDCHDVYTSGLRNDGVYNIKPAGWPGTEFEVYCEMSNGGGWTVFQRRQDGSVDFYRTWDSYKTGFPDTATGELWLGNEKLYHMTNQKSYKMRIDLVNRDGVSYNLNYDAFRISNEANNYRLETLGSFTGNTGEWMVTTAL
;
A
#
# COMPACT_ATOMS: atom_id res chain seq x y z
N MET A 1 36.69 30.49 -15.50
CA MET A 1 36.09 29.18 -15.81
C MET A 1 37.03 28.14 -15.25
N SER A 2 36.71 27.59 -14.07
CA SER A 2 37.47 26.47 -13.50
C SER A 2 37.32 25.26 -14.44
N PRO A 3 38.38 24.48 -14.69
CA PRO A 3 38.30 23.36 -15.60
C PRO A 3 37.42 22.28 -14.97
N PHE A 4 36.37 21.89 -15.68
CA PHE A 4 35.59 20.70 -15.35
C PHE A 4 36.54 19.51 -15.26
N THR A 5 36.68 18.95 -14.07
CA THR A 5 37.54 17.79 -13.83
C THR A 5 36.93 16.57 -14.48
N ASP A 6 37.76 15.69 -15.03
CA ASP A 6 37.27 14.47 -15.67
C ASP A 6 36.44 13.64 -14.67
N GLY A 7 35.23 13.25 -15.06
CA GLY A 7 34.25 12.59 -14.19
C GLY A 7 33.31 13.52 -13.40
N SER A 8 33.44 14.85 -13.51
CA SER A 8 32.45 15.77 -12.91
C SER A 8 31.15 15.81 -13.72
N SER A 9 30.01 15.87 -13.02
CA SER A 9 28.70 16.18 -13.61
C SER A 9 28.15 17.51 -13.10
N TYR A 10 27.37 18.18 -13.93
CA TYR A 10 26.71 19.44 -13.63
C TYR A 10 25.28 19.42 -14.19
N VAL A 11 24.35 20.01 -13.46
CA VAL A 11 22.97 20.22 -13.90
C VAL A 11 22.68 21.72 -13.83
N ASN A 12 22.03 22.25 -14.86
CA ASN A 12 21.67 23.66 -14.93
C ASN A 12 20.55 24.06 -13.95
N ASP A 13 20.37 25.36 -13.75
CA ASP A 13 19.50 25.96 -12.75
C ASP A 13 17.99 25.68 -12.92
N ASP A 14 17.58 25.30 -14.12
CA ASP A 14 16.21 24.87 -14.41
C ASP A 14 16.05 23.34 -14.54
N CYS A 15 17.11 22.56 -14.28
CA CYS A 15 17.15 21.11 -14.43
C CYS A 15 16.63 20.61 -15.79
N THR A 16 16.95 21.33 -16.87
CA THR A 16 16.62 20.95 -18.25
C THR A 16 17.79 20.35 -19.02
N GLU A 17 18.99 20.36 -18.44
CA GLU A 17 20.18 19.79 -19.06
C GLU A 17 21.13 19.24 -18.00
N ARG A 18 21.70 18.07 -18.27
CA ARG A 18 22.78 17.48 -17.49
C ARG A 18 24.02 17.33 -18.36
N CYS A 19 25.15 17.85 -17.90
CA CYS A 19 26.43 17.69 -18.59
C CYS A 19 27.41 16.86 -17.76
N SER A 20 28.16 15.97 -18.42
CA SER A 20 29.29 15.22 -17.87
C SER A 20 30.59 15.55 -18.63
N CYS A 21 31.72 15.59 -17.92
CA CYS A 21 33.04 15.73 -18.52
C CYS A 21 33.69 14.34 -18.66
N GLU A 22 33.98 13.92 -19.89
CA GLU A 22 34.62 12.64 -20.21
C GLU A 22 35.81 12.84 -21.14
N ALA A 23 37.00 12.42 -20.71
CA ALA A 23 38.28 12.65 -21.38
C ALA A 23 38.50 14.12 -21.77
N GLY A 24 38.10 15.06 -20.90
CA GLY A 24 38.19 16.50 -21.16
C GLY A 24 37.20 17.04 -22.21
N THR A 25 36.23 16.23 -22.64
CA THR A 25 35.13 16.65 -23.51
C THR A 25 33.84 16.77 -22.70
N LEU A 26 33.17 17.91 -22.79
CA LEU A 26 31.85 18.10 -22.19
C LEU A 26 30.77 17.45 -23.06
N ARG A 27 29.96 16.56 -22.47
CA ARG A 27 28.81 15.89 -23.07
C ARG A 27 27.56 16.33 -22.33
N CYS A 28 26.55 16.82 -23.04
CA CYS A 28 25.31 17.30 -22.42
C CYS A 28 24.11 16.52 -22.94
N ASP A 29 23.21 16.15 -22.03
CA ASP A 29 21.93 15.52 -22.27
C ASP A 29 20.81 16.53 -21.98
N SER A 30 20.21 17.04 -23.05
CA SER A 30 19.09 18.00 -23.00
C SER A 30 17.73 17.33 -22.81
N SER A 31 17.68 16.00 -22.75
CA SER A 31 16.47 15.23 -22.42
C SER A 31 16.26 15.06 -20.91
N PHE A 32 17.30 15.31 -20.11
CA PHE A 32 17.26 15.28 -18.66
C PHE A 32 16.16 16.19 -18.09
N ARG A 33 15.27 15.64 -17.27
CA ARG A 33 14.24 16.39 -16.53
C ARG A 33 14.02 15.72 -15.18
N CYS A 34 13.69 16.52 -14.16
CA CYS A 34 13.20 15.97 -12.91
C CYS A 34 11.83 15.29 -13.08
N ASP A 35 11.52 14.34 -12.20
CA ASP A 35 10.18 13.74 -12.12
C ASP A 35 9.11 14.84 -11.90
N ALA A 36 7.88 14.60 -12.36
CA ALA A 36 6.75 15.51 -12.12
C ALA A 36 6.49 15.77 -10.62
N ASN A 37 6.89 14.82 -9.77
CA ASN A 37 6.81 14.87 -8.31
C ASN A 37 8.14 15.23 -7.64
N ALA A 38 9.09 15.80 -8.38
CA ALA A 38 10.31 16.38 -7.85
C ALA A 38 10.29 17.91 -7.91
N VAL A 39 11.31 18.50 -7.29
CA VAL A 39 11.67 19.91 -7.37
C VAL A 39 13.14 20.00 -7.75
N CYS A 40 13.47 20.93 -8.65
CA CYS A 40 14.85 21.30 -8.96
C CYS A 40 15.37 22.22 -7.85
N GLU A 41 16.42 21.81 -7.15
CA GLU A 41 17.01 22.57 -6.05
C GLU A 41 18.54 22.51 -6.08
N GLU A 42 19.18 23.50 -5.44
CA GLU A 42 20.64 23.55 -5.32
C GLU A 42 21.14 22.56 -4.24
N ARG A 43 22.11 21.72 -4.59
CA ARG A 43 22.83 20.79 -3.72
C ARG A 43 24.34 20.91 -3.98
N SER A 44 25.10 21.32 -2.96
CA SER A 44 26.57 21.30 -3.01
C SER A 44 27.16 21.96 -4.27
N ASP A 45 26.72 23.18 -4.59
CA ASP A 45 27.16 23.98 -5.75
C ASP A 45 26.76 23.44 -7.14
N THR A 46 25.78 22.52 -7.22
CA THR A 46 25.09 22.14 -8.47
C THR A 46 23.58 22.10 -8.24
N PHE A 47 22.78 22.14 -9.30
CA PHE A 47 21.37 21.82 -9.19
C PHE A 47 21.16 20.30 -9.21
N GLY A 48 20.03 19.86 -8.68
CA GLY A 48 19.64 18.46 -8.66
C GLY A 48 18.16 18.31 -8.37
N CYS A 49 17.62 17.15 -8.74
CA CYS A 49 16.23 16.84 -8.48
C CYS A 49 16.08 16.27 -7.06
N ARG A 50 15.11 16.78 -6.30
CA ARG A 50 14.68 16.19 -5.03
C ARG A 50 13.21 15.87 -5.09
N CYS A 51 12.83 14.66 -4.69
CA CYS A 51 11.43 14.31 -4.56
C CYS A 51 10.68 15.23 -3.59
N ARG A 52 9.46 15.61 -3.95
CA ARG A 52 8.56 16.36 -3.07
C ARG A 52 8.22 15.52 -1.84
N GLU A 53 7.74 16.19 -0.79
CA GLU A 53 7.27 15.51 0.42
C GLU A 53 6.25 14.42 0.08
N GLY A 54 6.43 13.22 0.67
CA GLY A 54 5.61 12.04 0.38
C GLY A 54 6.02 11.27 -0.87
N PHE A 55 7.16 11.60 -1.49
CA PHE A 55 7.75 10.85 -2.59
C PHE A 55 9.22 10.50 -2.28
N GLU A 56 9.65 9.32 -2.70
CA GLU A 56 11.03 8.85 -2.59
C GLU A 56 11.58 8.42 -3.95
N GLY A 57 12.91 8.48 -4.06
CA GLY A 57 13.66 8.14 -5.26
C GLY A 57 14.88 9.04 -5.46
N ASP A 58 15.45 8.99 -6.66
CA ASP A 58 16.65 9.76 -7.03
C ASP A 58 16.35 11.19 -7.50
N GLY A 59 15.07 11.57 -7.60
CA GLY A 59 14.61 12.86 -8.08
C GLY A 59 14.29 12.89 -9.58
N GLU A 60 14.86 11.99 -10.38
CA GLU A 60 14.47 11.76 -11.78
C GLU A 60 13.29 10.79 -11.86
N SER A 61 13.22 9.86 -10.90
CA SER A 61 12.09 8.99 -10.62
C SER A 61 11.66 9.22 -9.18
N CYS A 62 10.44 9.72 -8.98
CA CYS A 62 9.87 9.93 -7.65
C CYS A 62 8.58 9.13 -7.50
N THR A 63 8.62 8.10 -6.66
CA THR A 63 7.46 7.28 -6.34
C THR A 63 6.85 7.73 -5.03
N ARG A 64 5.52 7.84 -4.97
CA ARG A 64 4.84 8.23 -3.73
C ARG A 64 5.15 7.20 -2.65
N ASN A 65 5.87 7.61 -1.61
CA ASN A 65 6.14 6.74 -0.48
C ASN A 65 5.05 6.95 0.56
N GLU A 66 3.92 6.24 0.36
CA GLU A 66 3.02 5.72 1.40
C GLU A 66 1.73 5.27 0.71
N PHE A 67 1.71 4.01 0.24
CA PHE A 67 0.44 3.37 -0.08
C PHE A 67 -0.34 3.24 1.24
N THR A 68 -1.54 3.79 1.32
CA THR A 68 -2.31 3.70 2.57
C THR A 68 -3.15 2.42 2.66
N ASP A 69 -3.30 1.72 1.54
CA ASP A 69 -3.99 0.45 1.35
C ASP A 69 -3.63 -0.17 -0.02
N CYS A 70 -4.07 -1.39 -0.27
CA CYS A 70 -3.85 -2.06 -1.57
C CYS A 70 -4.58 -1.39 -2.74
N HIS A 71 -5.59 -0.54 -2.49
CA HIS A 71 -6.24 0.21 -3.56
C HIS A 71 -5.34 1.34 -4.07
N ASP A 72 -4.58 2.00 -3.19
CA ASP A 72 -3.55 2.96 -3.60
C ASP A 72 -2.43 2.26 -4.40
N VAL A 73 -1.98 1.08 -3.94
CA VAL A 73 -1.05 0.22 -4.70
C VAL A 73 -1.63 -0.08 -6.08
N TYR A 74 -2.89 -0.52 -6.14
CA TYR A 74 -3.58 -0.79 -7.40
C TYR A 74 -3.78 0.46 -8.25
N THR A 75 -3.99 1.66 -7.73
CA THR A 75 -4.15 2.84 -8.62
C THR A 75 -2.82 3.36 -9.15
N SER A 76 -1.70 3.05 -8.48
CA SER A 76 -0.35 3.49 -8.88
C SER A 76 0.24 2.82 -10.12
N GLY A 77 -0.32 1.69 -10.56
CA GLY A 77 0.18 0.91 -11.70
C GLY A 77 0.69 -0.48 -11.34
N LEU A 78 0.92 -0.75 -10.05
CA LEU A 78 1.31 -2.08 -9.56
C LEU A 78 0.07 -3.00 -9.57
N ARG A 79 0.10 -4.05 -10.40
CA ARG A 79 -1.06 -4.95 -10.67
C ARG A 79 -0.82 -6.42 -10.31
N ASN A 80 0.33 -6.76 -9.75
CA ASN A 80 0.63 -8.14 -9.40
C ASN A 80 0.06 -8.46 -8.01
N ASP A 81 -0.53 -9.64 -7.86
CA ASP A 81 -0.86 -10.16 -6.54
C ASP A 81 0.43 -10.34 -5.74
N GLY A 82 0.45 -9.95 -4.47
CA GLY A 82 1.68 -10.04 -3.69
C GLY A 82 1.66 -9.28 -2.37
N VAL A 83 2.79 -9.32 -1.70
CA VAL A 83 3.03 -8.58 -0.46
C VAL A 83 3.50 -7.17 -0.79
N TYR A 84 2.90 -6.18 -0.14
CA TYR A 84 3.25 -4.77 -0.26
C TYR A 84 3.30 -4.13 1.12
N ASN A 85 4.14 -3.10 1.27
CA ASN A 85 4.14 -2.25 2.45
C ASN A 85 3.05 -1.18 2.30
N ILE A 86 2.25 -1.03 3.34
CA ILE A 86 1.27 0.06 3.45
C ILE A 86 1.41 0.78 4.78
N LYS A 87 0.93 2.02 4.81
CA LYS A 87 0.80 2.82 6.03
C LYS A 87 -0.51 3.60 6.01
N PRO A 88 -1.55 3.08 6.68
CA PRO A 88 -2.83 3.77 6.80
C PRO A 88 -2.70 5.15 7.44
N ALA A 89 -3.53 6.10 7.02
CA ALA A 89 -3.54 7.44 7.60
C ALA A 89 -3.86 7.39 9.10
N GLY A 90 -3.06 8.12 9.89
CA GLY A 90 -3.20 8.16 11.34
C GLY A 90 -2.66 6.92 12.08
N TRP A 91 -2.12 5.92 11.38
CA TRP A 91 -1.38 4.82 12.00
C TRP A 91 -0.11 5.38 12.70
N PRO A 92 0.07 5.16 14.01
CA PRO A 92 1.19 5.73 14.74
C PRO A 92 2.51 4.95 14.57
N GLY A 93 2.46 3.74 14.02
CA GLY A 93 3.64 2.91 13.77
C GLY A 93 4.30 3.20 12.42
N THR A 94 5.33 2.40 12.12
CA THR A 94 5.92 2.34 10.76
C THR A 94 4.98 1.60 9.80
N GLU A 95 5.29 1.65 8.51
CA GLU A 95 4.64 0.80 7.51
C GLU A 95 4.67 -0.68 7.90
N PHE A 96 3.70 -1.44 7.40
CA PHE A 96 3.58 -2.87 7.62
C PHE A 96 3.15 -3.60 6.36
N GLU A 97 3.51 -4.89 6.29
CA GLU A 97 3.19 -5.76 5.16
C GLU A 97 1.72 -6.17 5.15
N VAL A 98 1.12 -6.15 3.96
CA VAL A 98 -0.19 -6.73 3.66
C VAL A 98 -0.13 -7.52 2.36
N TYR A 99 -1.03 -8.48 2.22
CA TYR A 99 -1.24 -9.14 0.94
C TYR A 99 -2.29 -8.39 0.13
N CYS A 100 -1.91 -7.96 -1.06
CA CYS A 100 -2.79 -7.32 -2.01
C CYS A 100 -3.24 -8.32 -3.07
N GLU A 101 -4.55 -8.52 -3.17
CA GLU A 101 -5.17 -9.22 -4.29
C GLU A 101 -5.59 -8.16 -5.33
N MET A 102 -4.83 -8.11 -6.41
CA MET A 102 -4.97 -7.22 -7.57
C MET A 102 -5.82 -7.84 -8.68
N SER A 103 -6.00 -9.16 -8.66
CA SER A 103 -6.94 -9.90 -9.51
C SER A 103 -8.42 -9.56 -9.21
N ASN A 104 -9.34 -9.88 -10.14
CA ASN A 104 -10.80 -9.80 -9.95
C ASN A 104 -11.35 -8.45 -9.45
N GLY A 105 -11.02 -7.36 -10.14
CA GLY A 105 -11.46 -6.00 -9.79
C GLY A 105 -10.50 -5.27 -8.84
N GLY A 106 -9.53 -5.99 -8.27
CA GLY A 106 -8.26 -5.48 -7.75
C GLY A 106 -8.28 -4.52 -6.56
N GLY A 107 -7.11 -4.35 -5.95
CA GLY A 107 -6.88 -3.43 -4.84
C GLY A 107 -7.42 -3.91 -3.50
N TRP A 108 -7.62 -5.21 -3.33
CA TRP A 108 -8.12 -5.78 -2.08
C TRP A 108 -6.99 -5.99 -1.09
N THR A 109 -7.14 -5.41 0.10
CA THR A 109 -6.23 -5.69 1.22
C THR A 109 -6.76 -6.89 2.00
N VAL A 110 -6.02 -8.00 1.98
CA VAL A 110 -6.41 -9.22 2.70
C VAL A 110 -6.09 -9.04 4.17
N PHE A 111 -7.12 -8.97 5.01
CA PHE A 111 -6.95 -8.84 6.46
C PHE A 111 -7.21 -10.13 7.24
N GLN A 112 -7.84 -11.13 6.61
CA GLN A 112 -8.02 -12.46 7.16
C GLN A 112 -7.93 -13.48 6.01
N ARG A 113 -7.24 -14.59 6.22
CA ARG A 113 -7.29 -15.75 5.32
C ARG A 113 -7.25 -17.06 6.10
N ARG A 114 -8.11 -18.02 5.72
CA ARG A 114 -8.10 -19.44 6.13
C ARG A 114 -8.03 -20.32 4.89
N GLN A 115 -7.19 -21.34 4.89
CA GLN A 115 -6.99 -22.21 3.71
C GLN A 115 -6.58 -23.65 4.04
N ASP A 116 -5.82 -23.88 5.12
CA ASP A 116 -5.14 -25.17 5.36
C ASP A 116 -5.07 -25.56 6.85
N GLY A 117 -5.50 -24.70 7.77
CA GLY A 117 -5.45 -24.93 9.20
C GLY A 117 -4.04 -24.86 9.80
N SER A 118 -3.06 -24.29 9.08
CA SER A 118 -1.67 -24.15 9.55
C SER A 118 -1.52 -23.20 10.74
N VAL A 119 -2.50 -22.32 10.98
CA VAL A 119 -2.47 -21.33 12.06
C VAL A 119 -3.62 -21.57 13.03
N ASP A 120 -3.29 -21.58 14.32
CA ASP A 120 -4.29 -21.54 15.39
C ASP A 120 -4.89 -20.13 15.53
N PHE A 121 -6.22 -20.04 15.46
CA PHE A 121 -6.99 -18.80 15.62
C PHE A 121 -7.60 -18.67 17.02
N TYR A 122 -7.49 -19.67 17.88
CA TYR A 122 -7.91 -19.56 19.28
C TYR A 122 -6.85 -18.82 20.09
N ARG A 123 -6.86 -17.48 19.98
CA ARG A 123 -5.81 -16.59 20.51
C ARG A 123 -6.33 -15.59 21.52
N THR A 124 -5.38 -14.95 22.21
CA THR A 124 -5.64 -13.90 23.20
C THR A 124 -6.10 -12.59 22.54
N TRP A 125 -6.65 -11.68 23.35
CA TRP A 125 -7.00 -10.33 22.94
C TRP A 125 -5.83 -9.59 22.29
N ASP A 126 -4.66 -9.60 22.94
CA ASP A 126 -3.46 -8.91 22.45
C ASP A 126 -3.01 -9.44 21.10
N SER A 127 -3.12 -10.75 20.87
CA SER A 127 -2.83 -11.34 19.56
C SER A 127 -3.79 -10.84 18.48
N TYR A 128 -5.09 -10.78 18.76
CA TYR A 128 -6.07 -10.23 17.81
C TYR A 128 -5.90 -8.73 17.57
N LYS A 129 -5.44 -7.99 18.57
CA LYS A 129 -5.09 -6.57 18.46
C LYS A 129 -3.92 -6.35 17.50
N THR A 130 -2.81 -7.06 17.69
CA THR A 130 -1.58 -6.87 16.89
C THR A 130 -1.58 -7.59 15.54
N GLY A 131 -2.30 -8.71 15.46
CA GLY A 131 -2.28 -9.64 14.32
C GLY A 131 -1.46 -10.89 14.59
N PHE A 132 -1.73 -11.95 13.81
CA PHE A 132 -1.00 -13.21 13.83
C PHE A 132 -1.25 -14.04 12.56
N PRO A 133 -0.28 -14.88 12.13
CA PRO A 133 1.13 -14.79 12.47
C PRO A 133 1.74 -13.49 11.89
N ASP A 134 3.01 -13.22 12.19
CA ASP A 134 3.71 -12.04 11.66
C ASP A 134 4.18 -12.28 10.21
N THR A 135 3.22 -12.44 9.30
CA THR A 135 3.43 -12.60 7.85
C THR A 135 2.16 -12.18 7.11
N ALA A 136 2.34 -11.59 5.92
CA ALA A 136 1.24 -11.29 5.00
C ALA A 136 0.82 -12.50 4.13
N THR A 137 1.55 -13.62 4.18
CA THR A 137 1.26 -14.82 3.37
C THR A 137 0.72 -15.98 4.21
N GLY A 138 0.01 -16.92 3.57
CA GLY A 138 -0.64 -18.03 4.28
C GLY A 138 -1.86 -17.62 5.12
N GLU A 139 -2.24 -18.44 6.10
CA GLU A 139 -3.32 -18.09 7.03
C GLU A 139 -2.92 -16.94 7.93
N LEU A 140 -3.79 -15.95 8.10
CA LEU A 140 -3.49 -14.77 8.90
C LEU A 140 -4.73 -14.07 9.43
N TRP A 141 -4.49 -13.26 10.47
CA TRP A 141 -5.31 -12.16 10.96
C TRP A 141 -4.43 -10.92 11.03
N LEU A 142 -4.77 -9.86 10.29
CA LEU A 142 -3.91 -8.67 10.17
C LEU A 142 -3.69 -7.95 11.50
N GLY A 143 -4.71 -7.89 12.35
CA GLY A 143 -4.70 -7.17 13.62
C GLY A 143 -5.79 -6.10 13.67
N ASN A 144 -6.52 -6.05 14.79
CA ASN A 144 -7.66 -5.14 14.97
C ASN A 144 -7.23 -3.68 14.99
N GLU A 145 -6.06 -3.35 15.53
CA GLU A 145 -5.60 -1.95 15.56
C GLU A 145 -5.30 -1.45 14.13
N LYS A 146 -4.62 -2.28 13.32
CA LYS A 146 -4.36 -1.98 11.91
C LYS A 146 -5.66 -1.84 11.12
N LEU A 147 -6.62 -2.76 11.34
CA LEU A 147 -7.94 -2.71 10.74
C LEU A 147 -8.75 -1.47 11.14
N TYR A 148 -8.62 -1.02 12.39
CA TYR A 148 -9.27 0.21 12.85
C TYR A 148 -8.74 1.41 12.06
N HIS A 149 -7.42 1.59 12.00
CA HIS A 149 -6.81 2.69 11.25
C HIS A 149 -7.15 2.62 9.75
N MET A 150 -7.10 1.42 9.15
CA MET A 150 -7.51 1.22 7.77
C MET A 150 -8.97 1.57 7.54
N THR A 151 -9.92 1.05 8.32
CA THR A 151 -11.34 1.25 8.01
C THR A 151 -11.88 2.63 8.39
N ASN A 152 -11.08 3.44 9.10
CA ASN A 152 -11.43 4.79 9.51
C ASN A 152 -10.76 5.90 8.67
N GLN A 153 -9.85 5.57 7.74
CA GLN A 153 -9.17 6.58 6.91
C GLN A 153 -9.96 7.04 5.67
N LYS A 154 -10.81 6.17 5.12
CA LYS A 154 -11.63 6.36 3.90
C LYS A 154 -12.91 5.51 4.03
N SER A 155 -13.78 5.53 3.03
CA SER A 155 -14.90 4.59 2.93
C SER A 155 -14.43 3.24 2.37
N TYR A 156 -14.68 2.15 3.11
CA TYR A 156 -14.31 0.80 2.70
C TYR A 156 -15.53 -0.09 2.51
N LYS A 157 -15.45 -0.97 1.52
CA LYS A 157 -16.32 -2.13 1.35
C LYS A 157 -15.60 -3.39 1.83
N MET A 158 -16.35 -4.40 2.26
CA MET A 158 -15.79 -5.69 2.66
C MET A 158 -16.28 -6.78 1.70
N ARG A 159 -15.37 -7.67 1.33
CA ARG A 159 -15.65 -8.89 0.57
C ARG A 159 -15.28 -10.10 1.42
N ILE A 160 -16.11 -11.13 1.41
CA ILE A 160 -15.83 -12.43 2.01
C ILE A 160 -15.97 -13.47 0.92
N ASP A 161 -14.89 -14.20 0.69
CA ASP A 161 -14.82 -15.34 -0.23
C ASP A 161 -14.76 -16.63 0.59
N LEU A 162 -15.70 -17.55 0.33
CA LEU A 162 -15.81 -18.83 1.02
C LEU A 162 -15.83 -19.96 -0.01
N VAL A 163 -15.17 -21.06 0.30
CA VAL A 163 -15.27 -22.30 -0.48
C VAL A 163 -15.76 -23.40 0.46
N ASN A 164 -16.86 -24.06 0.11
CA ASN A 164 -17.34 -25.20 0.91
C ASN A 164 -16.52 -26.47 0.63
N ARG A 165 -16.82 -27.53 1.38
CA ARG A 165 -16.14 -28.83 1.24
C ARG A 165 -16.26 -29.46 -0.15
N ASP A 166 -17.31 -29.13 -0.89
CA ASP A 166 -17.57 -29.64 -2.24
C ASP A 166 -16.92 -28.76 -3.33
N GLY A 167 -16.15 -27.74 -2.94
CA GLY A 167 -15.46 -26.83 -3.86
C GLY A 167 -16.34 -25.69 -4.41
N VAL A 168 -17.58 -25.55 -3.92
CA VAL A 168 -18.49 -24.47 -4.33
C VAL A 168 -18.05 -23.16 -3.69
N SER A 169 -17.83 -22.15 -4.52
CA SER A 169 -17.41 -20.81 -4.09
C SER A 169 -18.63 -19.90 -3.85
N TYR A 170 -18.58 -19.14 -2.75
CA TYR A 170 -19.56 -18.14 -2.36
C TYR A 170 -18.84 -16.81 -2.16
N ASN A 171 -19.46 -15.73 -2.64
CA ASN A 171 -18.94 -14.38 -2.52
C ASN A 171 -19.99 -13.49 -1.85
N LEU A 172 -19.58 -12.82 -0.77
CA LEU A 172 -20.40 -11.88 -0.01
C LEU A 172 -19.73 -10.51 -0.05
N ASN A 173 -20.49 -9.47 -0.36
CA ASN A 173 -20.01 -8.10 -0.35
C ASN A 173 -20.89 -7.25 0.57
N TYR A 174 -20.25 -6.36 1.31
CA TYR A 174 -20.87 -5.29 2.07
C TYR A 174 -20.32 -3.96 1.56
N ASP A 175 -21.20 -3.04 1.20
CA ASP A 175 -20.82 -1.74 0.62
C ASP A 175 -20.25 -0.72 1.64
N ALA A 176 -20.30 -1.06 2.93
CA ALA A 176 -19.64 -0.33 4.01
C ALA A 176 -19.07 -1.30 5.05
N PHE A 177 -17.89 -1.00 5.57
CA PHE A 177 -17.23 -1.74 6.65
C PHE A 177 -16.37 -0.80 7.49
N ARG A 178 -16.68 -0.72 8.79
CA ARG A 178 -15.95 0.07 9.77
C ARG A 178 -15.97 -0.59 11.13
N ILE A 179 -14.81 -0.64 11.78
CA ILE A 179 -14.71 -1.04 13.19
C ILE A 179 -14.32 0.16 14.05
N SER A 180 -14.75 0.13 15.31
CA SER A 180 -14.36 1.14 16.31
C SER A 180 -12.97 0.86 16.88
N ASN A 181 -12.47 1.75 17.74
CA ASN A 181 -11.15 1.61 18.38
C ASN A 181 -11.15 0.59 19.53
N GLU A 182 -9.98 0.37 20.13
CA GLU A 182 -9.80 -0.55 21.27
C GLU A 182 -10.68 -0.19 22.48
N ALA A 183 -10.80 1.10 22.80
CA ALA A 183 -11.64 1.56 23.92
C ALA A 183 -13.13 1.20 23.74
N ASN A 184 -13.55 0.97 22.49
CA ASN A 184 -14.87 0.49 22.12
C ASN A 184 -14.88 -1.01 21.73
N ASN A 185 -13.85 -1.74 22.14
CA ASN A 185 -13.65 -3.18 21.93
C ASN A 185 -13.61 -3.60 20.46
N TYR A 186 -13.13 -2.74 19.57
CA TYR A 186 -13.11 -3.01 18.12
C TYR A 186 -14.47 -3.41 17.54
N ARG A 187 -15.56 -2.95 18.17
CA ARG A 187 -16.93 -3.26 17.75
C ARG A 187 -17.13 -2.92 16.27
N LEU A 188 -17.77 -3.82 15.54
CA LEU A 188 -18.27 -3.55 14.19
C LEU A 188 -19.25 -2.37 14.25
N GLU A 189 -18.81 -1.21 13.79
CA GLU A 189 -19.52 0.05 13.94
C GLU A 189 -20.43 0.31 12.74
N THR A 190 -19.98 -0.07 11.54
CA THR A 190 -20.78 0.05 10.32
C THR A 190 -20.58 -1.17 9.47
N LEU A 191 -21.70 -1.78 9.09
CA LEU A 191 -21.77 -2.82 8.08
C LEU A 191 -22.87 -2.45 7.10
N GLY A 192 -22.51 -2.37 5.84
CA GLY A 192 -23.38 -1.89 4.78
C GLY A 192 -24.41 -2.91 4.30
N SER A 193 -25.03 -2.62 3.17
CA SER A 193 -25.97 -3.53 2.52
C SER A 193 -25.23 -4.74 1.97
N PHE A 194 -25.81 -5.91 2.18
CA PHE A 194 -25.29 -7.17 1.68
C PHE A 194 -25.67 -7.38 0.20
N THR A 195 -24.71 -7.83 -0.59
CA THR A 195 -24.92 -8.40 -1.93
C THR A 195 -24.05 -9.63 -2.11
N GLY A 196 -24.57 -10.69 -2.73
CA GLY A 196 -23.79 -11.90 -2.94
C GLY A 196 -24.64 -13.13 -3.22
N ASN A 197 -23.99 -14.20 -3.67
CA ASN A 197 -24.62 -15.51 -3.79
C ASN A 197 -24.42 -16.26 -2.48
N THR A 198 -25.30 -16.08 -1.51
CA THR A 198 -25.35 -17.01 -0.40
C THR A 198 -26.08 -18.26 -0.87
N GLY A 199 -25.47 -19.44 -0.74
CA GLY A 199 -26.27 -20.68 -0.81
C GLY A 199 -27.43 -20.60 0.20
N GLU A 200 -28.49 -21.40 0.02
CA GLU A 200 -29.71 -21.39 0.85
C GLU A 200 -29.48 -21.50 2.37
N TRP A 201 -28.25 -21.82 2.81
CA TRP A 201 -27.85 -21.98 4.20
C TRP A 201 -27.47 -20.69 4.95
N MET A 202 -27.32 -19.52 4.29
CA MET A 202 -27.10 -18.24 5.01
C MET A 202 -28.37 -17.39 5.16
N VAL A 203 -29.54 -17.91 4.78
CA VAL A 203 -30.81 -17.23 5.10
C VAL A 203 -31.20 -17.60 6.53
N THR A 204 -30.65 -16.92 7.54
CA THR A 204 -31.38 -16.67 8.80
C THR A 204 -30.69 -15.64 9.71
N THR A 205 -31.44 -14.56 9.96
CA THR A 205 -31.43 -13.73 11.17
C THR A 205 -30.26 -12.77 11.36
N ALA A 206 -30.46 -11.53 10.92
CA ALA A 206 -29.95 -10.38 11.67
C ALA A 206 -30.54 -10.45 13.08
N LEU A 207 -29.68 -10.64 14.10
CA LEU A 207 -30.03 -10.41 15.50
C LEU A 207 -30.12 -8.90 15.76
#